data_AF-A0A150WSP3-F1
#
_entry.id   AF-A0A150WSP3-F1
#
_cell.length_a   1.000
_cell.length_b   1.000
_cell.length_c   1.000
_cell.angle_alpha   90.00
_cell.angle_beta   90.00
_cell.angle_gamma   90.00
#
_symmetry.space_group_name_H-M   'P 1'
#
loop_
_entity.id
_entity.type
_entity.pdbx_description
1 polymer ?
#
loop_
_entity_poly.entity_id
_entity_poly.type
_entity_poly.pdbx_seq_one_letter_code
_entity_poly.pdbx_strand_id
1 'polypeptide(L)'
;MGGGMKKLILMSSLMTAALLLGSCGQQEEVNTEFSVTTSPLPLIPAKAISCYSKLITGIGQTPTQDVEADYFRIPTFKFWRANNSNDLVISLIRITYNLPGSTPGESAQASKCEISGDSLRALNTTWWKNYTEAIVPGGSGSPDSPFQTDCAAYCGGVKASGQFTTTGTVEIFGLERAPNGDETPVKLQGYVTIQAF
;
A
#
# COMPACT_ATOMS: atom_id res chain seq x y z
N MET A 1 16.99 -36.24 78.12
CA MET A 1 17.06 -34.78 78.28
C MET A 1 17.47 -34.17 76.94
N GLY A 2 16.70 -33.20 76.45
CA GLY A 2 17.21 -32.15 75.55
C GLY A 2 16.96 -32.30 74.04
N GLY A 3 15.97 -31.55 73.54
CA GLY A 3 15.93 -30.89 72.21
C GLY A 3 15.65 -31.82 71.01
N GLY A 4 14.59 -31.69 70.21
CA GLY A 4 13.83 -30.50 69.82
C GLY A 4 14.29 -30.02 68.43
N MET A 5 13.55 -30.37 67.36
CA MET A 5 13.06 -29.45 66.30
C MET A 5 12.58 -30.17 65.02
N LYS A 6 11.29 -29.95 64.74
CA LYS A 6 10.65 -29.60 63.45
C LYS A 6 11.17 -30.31 62.17
N LYS A 7 10.40 -31.31 61.71
CA LYS A 7 10.46 -31.79 60.32
C LYS A 7 9.78 -30.77 59.41
N LEU A 8 10.58 -30.04 58.63
CA LEU A 8 10.10 -29.18 57.55
C LEU A 8 9.76 -30.06 56.34
N ILE A 9 8.52 -29.97 55.87
CA ILE A 9 8.05 -30.56 54.61
C ILE A 9 8.43 -29.57 53.50
N LEU A 10 9.40 -29.93 52.66
CA LEU A 10 9.70 -29.23 51.41
C LEU A 10 9.23 -30.13 50.26
N MET A 11 7.99 -29.91 49.81
CA MET A 11 7.51 -30.40 48.52
C MET A 11 8.28 -29.67 47.43
N SER A 12 9.17 -30.41 46.76
CA SER A 12 9.75 -29.99 45.48
C SER A 12 8.68 -30.11 44.40
N SER A 13 8.04 -28.99 44.06
CA SER A 13 7.25 -28.90 42.84
C SER A 13 8.19 -28.77 41.64
N LEU A 14 8.14 -29.80 40.81
CA LEU A 14 8.85 -29.97 39.57
C LEU A 14 8.51 -28.86 38.56
N MET A 15 9.52 -28.52 37.76
CA MET A 15 9.52 -27.63 36.60
C MET A 15 8.30 -27.79 35.67
N THR A 16 7.76 -26.64 35.26
CA THR A 16 7.25 -26.46 33.90
C THR A 16 7.80 -25.13 33.36
N ALA A 17 8.94 -25.20 32.69
CA ALA A 17 9.42 -24.11 31.84
C ALA A 17 8.65 -24.17 30.51
N ALA A 18 7.58 -23.38 30.40
CA ALA A 18 6.93 -23.15 29.12
C ALA A 18 7.62 -21.96 28.44
N LEU A 19 8.49 -22.28 27.48
CA LEU A 19 8.91 -21.39 26.40
C LEU A 19 7.67 -20.98 25.61
N LEU A 20 7.30 -19.70 25.68
CA LEU A 20 6.50 -19.05 24.65
C LEU A 20 7.25 -17.82 24.17
N LEU A 21 8.05 -18.05 23.13
CA LEU A 21 8.36 -17.06 22.11
C LEU A 21 7.03 -16.64 21.47
N GLY A 22 6.80 -15.34 21.42
CA GLY A 22 5.60 -14.75 20.83
C GLY A 22 5.74 -13.24 20.80
N SER A 23 6.69 -12.76 19.99
CA SER A 23 6.75 -11.36 19.59
C SER A 23 5.46 -10.97 18.87
N CYS A 24 4.76 -9.97 19.39
CA CYS A 24 4.04 -9.04 18.54
C CYS A 24 4.48 -7.67 19.02
N GLY A 25 5.50 -7.13 18.35
CA GLY A 25 5.79 -5.71 18.44
C GLY A 25 4.50 -4.97 18.19
N GLN A 26 4.18 -4.03 19.09
CA GLN A 26 3.26 -2.97 18.77
C GLN A 26 3.82 -2.32 17.51
N GLN A 27 3.17 -2.60 16.39
CA GLN A 27 3.42 -1.91 15.15
C GLN A 27 3.05 -0.46 15.41
N GLU A 28 4.09 0.34 15.62
CA GLU A 28 4.02 1.78 15.77
C GLU A 28 3.29 2.30 14.53
N GLU A 29 2.04 2.74 14.71
CA GLU A 29 1.29 3.49 13.71
C GLU A 29 2.01 4.82 13.53
N VAL A 30 3.05 4.79 12.71
CA VAL A 30 3.71 6.00 12.23
C VAL A 30 2.73 6.65 11.26
N ASN A 31 1.92 7.52 11.84
CA ASN A 31 0.93 8.36 11.18
C ASN A 31 1.53 9.06 9.96
N THR A 32 1.09 8.64 8.78
CA THR A 32 1.24 9.42 7.54
C THR A 32 -0.15 9.74 7.04
N GLU A 33 -0.48 11.02 6.98
CA GLU A 33 -1.70 11.46 6.30
C GLU A 33 -1.57 11.07 4.82
N PHE A 34 -2.65 10.59 4.23
CA PHE A 34 -2.67 10.11 2.85
C PHE A 34 -3.93 10.67 2.19
N SER A 35 -3.76 11.40 1.10
CA SER A 35 -4.87 12.01 0.39
C SER A 35 -4.93 11.45 -1.03
N VAL A 36 -6.07 10.85 -1.36
CA VAL A 36 -6.37 10.41 -2.73
C VAL A 36 -7.51 11.24 -3.26
N THR A 37 -7.24 11.99 -4.32
CA THR A 37 -8.31 12.64 -5.07
C THR A 37 -8.77 11.68 -6.16
N THR A 38 -10.01 11.21 -6.11
CA THR A 38 -10.60 10.42 -7.19
C THR A 38 -11.27 11.28 -8.24
N SER A 39 -11.23 10.79 -9.48
CA SER A 39 -12.09 11.31 -10.54
C SER A 39 -13.29 10.36 -10.65
N PRO A 40 -14.53 10.85 -10.57
CA PRO A 40 -15.71 10.05 -10.90
C PRO A 40 -15.65 9.78 -12.40
N LEU A 41 -15.12 8.62 -12.80
CA LEU A 41 -15.20 8.18 -14.18
C LEU A 41 -16.30 7.12 -14.27
N PRO A 42 -17.25 7.27 -15.21
CA PRO A 42 -18.25 6.24 -15.48
C PRO A 42 -17.54 4.93 -15.86
N LEU A 43 -18.13 3.79 -15.48
CA LEU A 43 -17.74 2.46 -15.97
C LEU A 43 -18.13 2.38 -17.45
N ILE A 44 -17.37 3.04 -18.31
CA ILE A 44 -17.51 2.86 -19.75
C ILE A 44 -16.62 1.64 -20.09
N PRO A 45 -17.09 0.71 -20.95
CA PRO A 45 -16.30 -0.42 -21.46
C PRO A 45 -15.11 0.00 -22.35
N ALA A 46 -14.63 1.25 -22.21
CA ALA A 46 -13.48 1.77 -22.88
C ALA A 46 -12.20 1.28 -22.17
N LYS A 47 -11.22 0.85 -22.96
CA LYS A 47 -9.87 0.63 -22.47
C LYS A 47 -9.15 1.95 -22.29
N ALA A 48 -8.25 2.03 -21.31
CA ALA A 48 -7.38 3.19 -21.11
C ALA A 48 -5.94 2.92 -21.61
N ILE A 49 -5.20 4.01 -21.76
CA ILE A 49 -3.76 4.01 -21.97
C ILE A 49 -3.10 4.36 -20.63
N SER A 50 -2.37 3.41 -20.05
CA SER A 50 -1.65 3.60 -18.80
C SER A 50 -0.46 4.55 -18.97
N CYS A 51 0.08 5.00 -17.85
CA CYS A 51 1.33 5.76 -17.85
C CYS A 51 2.50 4.96 -18.42
N TYR A 52 2.50 3.64 -18.21
CA TYR A 52 3.56 2.77 -18.70
C TYR A 52 3.55 2.72 -20.22
N SER A 53 2.37 2.47 -20.82
CA SER A 53 2.20 2.50 -22.28
C SER A 53 2.66 3.83 -22.87
N LYS A 54 2.31 4.96 -22.25
CA LYS A 54 2.80 6.29 -22.68
C LYS A 54 4.32 6.42 -22.59
N LEU A 55 4.92 5.94 -21.50
CA LEU A 55 6.36 6.05 -21.23
C LEU A 55 7.20 5.27 -22.24
N ILE A 56 6.75 4.07 -22.64
CA ILE A 56 7.50 3.20 -23.57
C ILE A 56 7.21 3.50 -25.05
N THR A 57 6.22 4.33 -25.34
CA THR A 57 5.85 4.68 -26.72
C THR A 57 6.86 5.66 -27.30
N GLY A 58 7.52 5.25 -28.40
CA GLY A 58 8.49 6.09 -29.11
C GLY A 58 7.87 7.34 -29.72
N ILE A 59 8.71 8.34 -30.01
CA ILE A 59 8.30 9.59 -30.65
C ILE A 59 7.62 9.29 -32.00
N GLY A 60 6.42 9.84 -32.21
CA GLY A 60 5.62 9.64 -33.42
C GLY A 60 4.80 8.34 -33.46
N GLN A 61 4.84 7.53 -32.40
CA GLN A 61 4.00 6.33 -32.25
C GLN A 61 2.75 6.64 -31.42
N THR A 62 1.68 5.88 -31.64
CA THR A 62 0.44 5.98 -30.84
C THR A 62 0.50 4.98 -29.70
N PRO A 63 0.35 5.38 -28.43
CA PRO A 63 0.39 4.45 -27.31
C PRO A 63 -0.74 3.43 -27.38
N THR A 64 -0.44 2.19 -26.99
CA THR A 64 -1.41 1.10 -26.99
C THR A 64 -2.34 1.17 -25.79
N GLN A 65 -3.62 0.85 -25.97
CA GLN A 65 -4.54 0.63 -24.87
C GLN A 65 -4.18 -0.68 -24.15
N ASP A 66 -3.72 -0.55 -22.91
CA ASP A 66 -3.17 -1.64 -22.09
C ASP A 66 -3.90 -1.80 -20.76
N VAL A 67 -4.78 -0.87 -20.40
CA VAL A 67 -5.67 -1.01 -19.23
C VAL A 67 -6.89 -1.83 -19.64
N GLU A 68 -7.20 -2.86 -18.85
CA GLU A 68 -8.44 -3.63 -19.01
C GLU A 68 -9.68 -2.71 -18.99
N ALA A 69 -10.73 -3.09 -19.71
CA ALA A 69 -11.99 -2.35 -19.69
C ALA A 69 -12.58 -2.29 -18.28
N ASP A 70 -13.55 -1.39 -18.09
CA ASP A 70 -14.22 -1.19 -16.80
C ASP A 70 -13.19 -0.86 -15.72
N TYR A 71 -12.58 0.32 -15.83
CA TYR A 71 -11.52 0.76 -14.94
C TYR A 71 -11.93 1.99 -14.13
N PHE A 72 -11.36 2.13 -12.94
CA PHE A 72 -11.31 3.42 -12.25
C PHE A 72 -9.91 4.03 -12.36
N ARG A 73 -9.86 5.36 -12.35
CA ARG A 73 -8.64 6.14 -12.42
C ARG A 73 -8.39 6.80 -11.07
N ILE A 74 -7.16 6.69 -10.59
CA ILE A 74 -6.64 7.48 -9.49
C ILE A 74 -5.73 8.56 -10.09
N PRO A 75 -6.19 9.82 -10.19
CA PRO A 75 -5.43 10.93 -10.75
C PRO A 75 -4.01 11.05 -10.21
N THR A 76 -3.85 11.03 -8.89
CA THR A 76 -2.57 11.15 -8.20
C THR A 76 -2.64 10.47 -6.83
N PHE A 77 -1.51 9.91 -6.38
CA PHE A 77 -1.32 9.55 -4.98
C PHE A 77 -0.53 10.67 -4.31
N LYS A 78 -1.02 11.15 -3.16
CA LYS A 78 -0.31 12.11 -2.30
C LYS A 78 -0.11 11.49 -0.92
N PHE A 79 1.13 11.49 -0.46
CA PHE A 79 1.46 10.96 0.86
C PHE A 79 2.58 11.76 1.52
N TRP A 80 2.54 11.76 2.85
CA TRP A 80 3.55 12.32 3.70
C TRP A 80 4.31 11.19 4.39
N ARG A 81 5.46 11.50 4.98
CA ARG A 81 6.25 10.57 5.77
C ARG A 81 6.54 11.21 7.12
N ALA A 82 6.40 10.45 8.20
CA ALA A 82 6.80 10.95 9.52
C ALA A 82 8.33 11.00 9.65
N ASN A 83 9.01 9.99 9.10
CA ASN A 83 10.46 9.97 9.02
C ASN A 83 10.93 10.52 7.66
N ASN A 84 11.52 11.70 7.69
CA ASN A 84 12.14 12.32 6.51
C ASN A 84 13.65 12.11 6.47
N SER A 85 14.26 11.43 7.44
CA SER A 85 15.72 11.24 7.50
C SER A 85 16.20 10.05 6.67
N ASN A 86 15.31 9.11 6.36
CA ASN A 86 15.60 7.92 5.57
C ASN A 86 15.07 8.02 4.14
N ASP A 87 15.68 7.29 3.21
CA ASP A 87 15.12 7.06 1.88
C ASP A 87 13.90 6.14 2.00
N LEU A 88 12.82 6.42 1.26
CA LEU A 88 11.70 5.47 1.12
C LEU A 88 11.84 4.76 -0.23
N VAL A 89 12.03 3.45 -0.19
CA VAL A 89 12.01 2.57 -1.36
C VAL A 89 10.60 2.00 -1.51
N ILE A 90 9.88 2.37 -2.57
CA ILE A 90 8.50 1.90 -2.82
C ILE A 90 8.56 0.65 -3.70
N SER A 91 7.89 -0.42 -3.26
CA SER A 91 7.83 -1.69 -4.00
C SER A 91 6.47 -1.96 -4.64
N LEU A 92 5.39 -1.58 -3.94
CA LEU A 92 4.03 -1.89 -4.34
C LEU A 92 3.05 -0.84 -3.83
N ILE A 93 2.11 -0.45 -4.67
CA ILE A 93 0.87 0.21 -4.24
C ILE A 93 -0.27 -0.79 -4.43
N ARG A 94 -1.01 -1.07 -3.35
CA ARG A 94 -2.21 -1.92 -3.36
C ARG A 94 -3.43 -1.09 -3.07
N ILE A 95 -4.50 -1.29 -3.82
CA ILE A 95 -5.82 -0.74 -3.52
C ILE A 95 -6.76 -1.92 -3.30
N THR A 96 -7.31 -2.03 -2.10
CA THR A 96 -8.30 -3.05 -1.73
C THR A 96 -9.66 -2.39 -1.58
N TYR A 97 -10.69 -2.93 -2.22
CA TYR A 97 -12.03 -2.34 -2.20
C TYR A 97 -13.10 -3.42 -2.33
N ASN A 98 -14.30 -3.11 -1.86
CA ASN A 98 -15.43 -4.02 -1.96
C ASN A 98 -16.34 -3.57 -3.10
N LEU A 99 -16.56 -4.45 -4.07
CA LEU A 99 -17.56 -4.26 -5.11
C LEU A 99 -18.90 -4.78 -4.61
N PRO A 100 -20.01 -4.05 -4.82
CA PRO A 100 -21.32 -4.60 -4.56
C PRO A 100 -21.54 -5.82 -5.47
N GLY A 101 -22.30 -6.79 -4.96
CA GLY A 101 -22.68 -7.97 -5.72
C GLY A 101 -23.34 -7.58 -7.05
N SER A 102 -23.07 -8.38 -8.08
CA SER A 102 -23.57 -8.12 -9.44
C SER A 102 -25.08 -8.36 -9.56
N THR A 103 -25.68 -9.04 -8.59
CA THR A 103 -27.11 -9.33 -8.53
C THR A 103 -27.69 -9.00 -7.16
N PRO A 104 -29.01 -8.68 -7.06
CA PRO A 104 -29.66 -8.47 -5.77
C PRO A 104 -29.51 -9.69 -4.85
N GLY A 105 -28.90 -9.50 -3.67
CA GLY A 105 -28.66 -10.56 -2.68
C GLY A 105 -27.28 -11.21 -2.73
N GLU A 106 -26.45 -10.87 -3.72
CA GLU A 106 -25.05 -11.29 -3.76
C GLU A 106 -24.21 -10.45 -2.78
N SER A 107 -23.31 -11.12 -2.04
CA SER A 107 -22.42 -10.45 -1.07
C SER A 107 -21.37 -9.60 -1.79
N ALA A 108 -20.94 -8.52 -1.14
CA ALA A 108 -19.87 -7.70 -1.67
C ALA A 108 -18.58 -8.53 -1.87
N GLN A 109 -17.94 -8.38 -3.03
CA GLN A 109 -16.72 -9.10 -3.37
C GLN A 109 -15.51 -8.21 -3.10
N ALA A 110 -14.60 -8.70 -2.26
CA ALA A 110 -13.32 -8.05 -2.03
C ALA A 110 -12.46 -8.15 -3.29
N SER A 111 -12.11 -7.00 -3.84
CA SER A 111 -11.29 -6.84 -5.03
C SER A 111 -9.99 -6.13 -4.69
N LYS A 112 -8.93 -6.43 -5.44
CA LYS A 112 -7.61 -5.81 -5.27
C LYS A 112 -7.05 -5.33 -6.60
N CYS A 113 -6.36 -4.20 -6.55
CA CYS A 113 -5.56 -3.66 -7.65
C CYS A 113 -4.13 -3.45 -7.14
N GLU A 114 -3.14 -4.04 -7.82
CA GLU A 114 -1.73 -3.99 -7.41
C GLU A 114 -0.90 -3.31 -8.50
N ILE A 115 -0.15 -2.28 -8.13
CA ILE A 115 0.71 -1.50 -9.02
C ILE A 115 2.15 -1.67 -8.53
N SER A 116 2.95 -2.38 -9.33
CA SER A 116 4.34 -2.71 -9.02
C SER A 116 5.22 -2.64 -10.27
N GLY A 117 6.53 -2.78 -10.08
CA GLY A 117 7.51 -2.86 -11.17
C GLY A 117 7.40 -1.70 -12.16
N ASP A 118 7.31 -2.03 -13.45
CA ASP A 118 7.25 -1.07 -14.55
C ASP A 118 6.04 -0.13 -14.51
N SER A 119 4.89 -0.61 -14.04
CA SER A 119 3.68 0.21 -13.86
C SER A 119 3.85 1.22 -12.74
N LEU A 120 4.49 0.82 -11.63
CA LEU A 120 4.90 1.73 -10.57
C LEU A 120 5.94 2.74 -11.09
N ARG A 121 6.85 2.30 -11.96
CA ARG A 121 7.85 3.18 -12.59
C ARG A 121 7.24 4.30 -13.40
N ALA A 122 6.18 3.99 -14.10
CA ALA A 122 5.50 4.97 -14.90
C ALA A 122 4.66 5.99 -14.09
N LEU A 123 4.44 5.78 -12.78
CA LEU A 123 3.67 6.73 -11.96
C LEU A 123 4.47 7.94 -11.49
N ASN A 124 5.80 7.85 -11.47
CA ASN A 124 6.65 8.99 -11.14
C ASN A 124 8.00 8.86 -11.84
N THR A 125 8.33 9.80 -12.72
CA THR A 125 9.57 9.80 -13.50
C THR A 125 10.81 10.25 -12.72
N THR A 126 10.63 10.87 -11.56
CA THR A 126 11.69 11.48 -10.75
C THR A 126 12.14 10.63 -9.56
N TRP A 127 11.34 9.64 -9.16
CA TRP A 127 11.66 8.74 -8.04
C TRP A 127 12.66 7.63 -8.38
N TRP A 128 13.13 7.49 -9.62
CA TRP A 128 13.89 6.30 -10.02
C TRP A 128 15.38 6.52 -10.02
N LYS A 129 16.09 5.80 -9.13
CA LYS A 129 17.54 5.72 -9.17
C LYS A 129 17.96 4.57 -10.08
N ASN A 130 18.75 4.87 -11.11
CA ASN A 130 19.30 3.90 -12.06
C ASN A 130 18.27 2.96 -12.70
N TYR A 131 17.00 3.37 -12.78
CA TYR A 131 15.88 2.56 -13.31
C TYR A 131 15.55 1.27 -12.53
N THR A 132 16.11 1.07 -11.34
CA THR A 132 15.95 -0.18 -10.58
C THR A 132 15.03 -0.06 -9.37
N GLU A 133 14.99 1.11 -8.71
CA GLU A 133 14.24 1.31 -7.46
C GLU A 133 13.51 2.66 -7.47
N ALA A 134 12.23 2.66 -7.06
CA ALA A 134 11.48 3.87 -6.74
C ALA A 134 11.93 4.37 -5.37
N ILE A 135 12.88 5.29 -5.36
CA ILE A 135 13.41 5.94 -4.17
C ILE A 135 12.84 7.34 -4.08
N VAL A 136 12.18 7.60 -2.95
CA VAL A 136 11.84 8.93 -2.49
C VAL A 136 12.93 9.35 -1.49
N PRO A 137 13.85 10.27 -1.86
CA PRO A 137 15.01 10.58 -1.05
C PRO A 137 14.66 11.12 0.34
N GLY A 138 15.44 10.76 1.35
CA GLY A 138 15.47 11.44 2.64
C GLY A 138 15.80 12.92 2.47
N GLY A 139 15.21 13.79 3.28
CA GLY A 139 15.38 15.25 3.26
C GLY A 139 14.73 15.95 2.06
N SER A 140 14.19 15.20 1.09
CA SER A 140 13.36 15.75 0.02
C SER A 140 11.92 15.85 0.54
N GLY A 141 11.33 17.05 0.54
CA GLY A 141 9.99 17.30 1.07
C GLY A 141 10.02 18.09 2.38
N SER A 142 9.45 19.29 2.37
CA SER A 142 8.99 19.94 3.60
C SER A 142 7.93 19.02 4.24
N PRO A 143 7.77 18.98 5.57
CA PRO A 143 6.56 18.42 6.21
C PRO A 143 5.27 18.92 5.56
N ASP A 144 5.31 20.09 4.92
CA ASP A 144 4.20 20.75 4.23
C ASP A 144 4.04 20.37 2.75
N SER A 145 4.90 19.51 2.18
CA SER A 145 4.88 19.14 0.75
C SER A 145 4.77 17.63 0.56
N PRO A 146 3.61 17.11 0.13
CA PRO A 146 3.44 15.67 -0.07
C PRO A 146 4.31 15.17 -1.21
N PHE A 147 4.75 13.92 -1.10
CA PHE A 147 5.19 13.16 -2.26
C PHE A 147 4.00 12.87 -3.14
N GLN A 148 4.14 13.19 -4.42
CA GLN A 148 3.05 13.05 -5.38
C GLN A 148 3.50 12.26 -6.61
N THR A 149 2.65 11.37 -7.11
CA THR A 149 2.82 10.79 -8.46
C THR A 149 2.58 11.85 -9.54
N ASP A 150 3.33 11.77 -10.63
CA ASP A 150 3.19 12.67 -11.79
C ASP A 150 2.16 12.17 -12.80
N CYS A 151 1.78 10.90 -12.68
CA CYS A 151 0.85 10.25 -13.57
C CYS A 151 -0.22 9.46 -12.82
N ALA A 152 -1.34 9.19 -13.51
CA ALA A 152 -2.50 8.55 -12.95
C ALA A 152 -2.38 7.03 -12.93
N ALA A 153 -2.81 6.42 -11.84
CA ALA A 153 -2.99 4.98 -11.79
C ALA A 153 -4.35 4.56 -12.36
N TYR A 154 -4.38 3.35 -12.91
CA TYR A 154 -5.57 2.74 -13.48
C TYR A 154 -5.73 1.34 -12.92
N CYS A 155 -6.95 1.01 -12.52
CA CYS A 155 -7.33 -0.31 -12.04
C CYS A 155 -8.49 -0.80 -12.90
N GLY A 156 -8.20 -1.67 -13.86
CA GLY A 156 -9.18 -2.25 -14.78
C GLY A 156 -9.73 -3.60 -14.32
N GLY A 157 -10.66 -4.16 -15.10
CA GLY A 157 -11.28 -5.46 -14.82
C GLY A 157 -12.36 -5.39 -13.74
N VAL A 158 -12.90 -4.19 -13.48
CA VAL A 158 -13.88 -3.95 -12.42
C VAL A 158 -15.27 -4.37 -12.90
N LYS A 159 -15.68 -5.58 -12.53
CA LYS A 159 -17.01 -6.11 -12.88
C LYS A 159 -18.05 -5.67 -11.87
N ALA A 160 -18.68 -4.52 -12.11
CA ALA A 160 -19.86 -4.10 -11.37
C ALA A 160 -21.08 -4.02 -12.30
N SER A 161 -22.24 -4.44 -11.79
CA SER A 161 -23.49 -4.49 -12.58
C SER A 161 -24.34 -3.22 -12.48
N GLY A 162 -23.91 -2.23 -11.70
CA GLY A 162 -24.66 -1.01 -11.47
C GLY A 162 -23.82 0.09 -10.83
N GLN A 163 -24.45 1.23 -10.61
CA GLN A 163 -23.82 2.37 -9.97
C GLN A 163 -23.44 2.02 -8.54
N PHE A 164 -22.25 2.44 -8.12
CA PHE A 164 -21.82 2.23 -6.75
C PHE A 164 -20.87 3.33 -6.30
N THR A 165 -20.83 3.49 -4.99
CA THR A 165 -19.79 4.25 -4.30
C THR A 165 -19.26 3.36 -3.19
N THR A 166 -17.94 3.17 -3.15
CA THR A 166 -17.28 2.35 -2.14
C THR A 166 -15.99 3.03 -1.72
N THR A 167 -15.54 2.75 -0.50
CA THR A 167 -14.25 3.21 -0.01
C THR A 167 -13.24 2.08 -0.21
N GLY A 168 -12.20 2.36 -0.99
CA GLY A 168 -11.02 1.51 -1.06
C GLY A 168 -9.98 1.93 -0.03
N THR A 169 -9.25 0.96 0.50
CA THR A 169 -8.03 1.17 1.27
C THR A 169 -6.85 1.16 0.30
N VAL A 170 -6.03 2.20 0.34
CA VAL A 170 -4.77 2.28 -0.40
C VAL A 170 -3.64 1.99 0.57
N GLU A 171 -2.77 1.06 0.20
CA GLU A 171 -1.57 0.70 0.96
C GLU A 171 -0.34 0.89 0.05
N ILE A 172 0.65 1.65 0.51
CA ILE A 172 1.96 1.75 -0.12
C ILE A 172 2.94 0.94 0.73
N PHE A 173 3.47 -0.12 0.13
CA PHE A 173 4.47 -0.97 0.73
C PHE A 173 5.87 -0.57 0.26
N GLY A 174 6.81 -0.59 1.19
CA GLY A 174 8.18 -0.22 0.90
C GLY A 174 9.13 -0.55 2.04
N LEU A 175 10.32 0.04 1.94
CA LEU A 175 11.38 -0.01 2.93
C LEU A 175 11.83 1.41 3.24
N GLU A 176 12.05 1.74 4.52
CA GLU A 176 12.89 2.87 4.88
C GLU A 176 14.34 2.41 4.90
N ARG A 177 15.19 3.07 4.11
CA ARG A 177 16.63 2.79 4.01
C ARG A 177 17.40 3.92 4.67
N ALA A 178 18.09 3.61 5.76
CA ALA A 178 18.94 4.54 6.47
C ALA A 178 20.27 4.78 5.72
N PRO A 179 21.01 5.88 6.02
CA PRO A 179 22.27 6.18 5.36
C PRO A 179 23.36 5.10 5.52
N ASN A 180 23.28 4.30 6.58
CA ASN A 180 24.18 3.17 6.84
C ASN A 180 23.79 1.90 6.07
N GLY A 181 22.69 1.91 5.31
CA GLY A 181 22.18 0.80 4.53
C GLY A 181 21.19 -0.10 5.26
N ASP A 182 20.86 0.17 6.53
CA ASP A 182 19.84 -0.59 7.25
C ASP A 182 18.45 -0.35 6.64
N GLU A 183 17.69 -1.43 6.46
CA GLU A 183 16.36 -1.39 5.85
C GLU A 183 15.28 -1.85 6.84
N THR A 184 14.22 -1.06 6.97
CA THR A 184 13.06 -1.38 7.80
C THR A 184 11.79 -1.38 6.96
N PRO A 185 10.96 -2.43 7.02
CA PRO A 185 9.68 -2.44 6.32
C PRO A 185 8.76 -1.31 6.76
N VAL A 186 8.13 -0.65 5.80
CA VAL A 186 7.14 0.40 6.05
C VAL A 186 5.88 0.18 5.23
N LYS A 187 4.75 0.53 5.83
CA LYS A 187 3.43 0.50 5.20
C LYS A 187 2.75 1.84 5.44
N LEU A 188 2.50 2.58 4.36
CA LEU A 188 1.67 3.78 4.41
C LEU A 188 0.25 3.38 4.03
N GLN A 189 -0.75 3.92 4.72
CA GLN A 189 -2.14 3.58 4.48
C GLN A 189 -2.99 4.84 4.33
N GLY A 190 -3.97 4.76 3.42
CA GLY A 190 -5.01 5.77 3.30
C GLY A 190 -6.24 5.22 2.60
N TYR A 191 -7.09 6.14 2.14
CA TYR A 191 -8.41 5.79 1.61
C TYR A 191 -8.69 6.51 0.30
N VAL A 192 -9.49 5.85 -0.53
CA VAL A 192 -9.89 6.33 -1.85
C VAL A 192 -11.38 6.07 -2.05
N THR A 193 -12.15 7.08 -2.46
CA THR A 193 -13.57 6.89 -2.77
C THR A 193 -13.72 6.50 -4.23
N ILE A 194 -14.05 5.24 -4.49
CA ILE A 194 -14.28 4.71 -5.83
C ILE A 194 -15.75 4.86 -6.16
N GLN A 195 -16.03 5.54 -7.27
CA GLN A 195 -17.40 5.77 -7.74
C GLN A 195 -17.53 5.28 -9.17
N ALA A 196 -18.64 4.60 -9.42
CA ALA A 196 -19.08 4.21 -10.75
C ALA A 196 -20.50 4.70 -10.97
N PHE A 197 -20.73 5.35 -12.11
CA PHE A 197 -22.02 5.89 -12.56
C PHE A 197 -22.40 5.32 -13.91
#